data_AF-A0A2G6EJ10-F1
#
_entry.id   AF-A0A2G6EJ10-F1
#
_cell.length_a   1.000
_cell.length_b   1.000
_cell.length_c   1.000
_cell.angle_alpha   90.00
_cell.angle_beta   90.00
_cell.angle_gamma   90.00
#
_symmetry.space_group_name_H-M   'P 1'
#
loop_
_entity.id
_entity.type
_entity.pdbx_description
1 polymer ?
#
loop_
_entity_poly.entity_id
_entity_poly.type
_entity_poly.pdbx_seq_one_letter_code
_entity_poly.pdbx_strand_id
1 'polypeptide(L)'
;MIDKLSIKDFVQPFDDVAEVDFDRIDRFVQSDLFLRSLGSRQFESEAPEDIPIVCDIARAEYLMMSQEMWDEDDADEKYFVGVVEDSVRRYSRYSHKEERMRLESYKNGMSEYASCFWKCFPDRLSKLNALECFMSSPDNKADRSVVECFFSRDLLNEVDAYIRRLVMGAMLGGLHSWPVADYLCKCFEWGYMPCGWIGPLPEDGGDPRKCMQVLALSCER
;
A
#
# COMPACT_ATOMS: atom_id res chain seq x y z
N MET A 1 19.99 -15.16 -1.62
CA MET A 1 18.92 -14.23 -2.05
C MET A 1 17.69 -15.07 -2.33
N ILE A 2 16.51 -14.61 -1.94
CA ILE A 2 15.24 -15.22 -2.40
C ILE A 2 15.02 -14.63 -3.78
N ASP A 3 15.18 -15.44 -4.83
CA ASP A 3 15.20 -14.93 -6.22
C ASP A 3 13.84 -14.39 -6.68
N LYS A 4 12.72 -14.84 -6.07
CA LYS A 4 11.37 -14.28 -6.23
C LYS A 4 10.56 -14.52 -4.96
N LEU A 5 10.14 -13.45 -4.28
CA LEU A 5 9.24 -13.54 -3.13
C LEU A 5 7.81 -13.73 -3.62
N SER A 6 7.15 -14.82 -3.22
CA SER A 6 5.77 -15.16 -3.61
C SER A 6 4.91 -15.36 -2.36
N ILE A 7 3.75 -14.71 -2.29
CA ILE A 7 2.77 -14.85 -1.20
C ILE A 7 2.29 -16.30 -1.11
N LYS A 8 2.14 -16.96 -2.26
CA LYS A 8 1.68 -18.36 -2.35
C LYS A 8 2.63 -19.35 -1.69
N ASP A 9 3.89 -18.97 -1.47
CA ASP A 9 4.86 -19.79 -0.75
C ASP A 9 4.55 -19.84 0.77
N PHE A 10 3.74 -18.89 1.27
CA PHE A 10 3.44 -18.73 2.69
C PHE A 10 1.95 -18.87 3.01
N VAL A 11 1.07 -18.40 2.12
CA VAL A 11 -0.39 -18.43 2.29
C VAL A 11 -1.02 -19.16 1.11
N GLN A 12 -1.80 -20.19 1.38
CA GLN A 12 -2.46 -20.97 0.34
C GLN A 12 -3.77 -20.30 -0.10
N PRO A 13 -3.99 -20.07 -1.41
CA PRO A 13 -5.29 -19.61 -1.89
C PRO A 13 -6.34 -20.70 -1.67
N PHE A 14 -7.55 -20.29 -1.26
CA PHE A 14 -8.65 -21.22 -0.99
C PHE A 14 -9.58 -21.43 -2.19
N ASP A 15 -9.51 -20.53 -3.18
CA ASP A 15 -10.32 -20.55 -4.39
C ASP A 15 -9.60 -19.78 -5.51
N ASP A 16 -10.12 -19.91 -6.74
CA ASP A 16 -9.56 -19.28 -7.95
C ASP A 16 -9.54 -17.74 -7.85
N VAL A 17 -10.45 -17.14 -7.08
CA VAL A 17 -10.49 -15.68 -6.88
C VAL A 17 -9.27 -15.23 -6.07
N ALA A 18 -9.01 -15.90 -4.94
CA ALA A 18 -7.83 -15.65 -4.13
C ALA A 18 -6.54 -15.93 -4.91
N GLU A 19 -6.52 -16.97 -5.76
CA GLU A 19 -5.35 -17.28 -6.59
C GLU A 19 -5.02 -16.15 -7.57
N VAL A 20 -6.02 -15.63 -8.29
CA VAL A 20 -5.85 -14.51 -9.23
C VAL A 20 -5.36 -13.24 -8.52
N ASP A 21 -5.92 -12.93 -7.35
CA ASP A 21 -5.50 -11.77 -6.58
C ASP A 21 -4.09 -11.94 -6.00
N PHE A 22 -3.71 -13.15 -5.56
CA PHE A 22 -2.34 -13.44 -5.11
C PHE A 22 -1.33 -13.27 -6.25
N ASP A 23 -1.64 -13.80 -7.44
CA ASP A 23 -0.81 -13.59 -8.64
C ASP A 23 -0.62 -12.11 -8.94
N ARG A 24 -1.68 -11.33 -8.78
CA ARG A 24 -1.66 -9.88 -9.01
C ARG A 24 -0.76 -9.16 -8.02
N ILE A 25 -0.86 -9.51 -6.74
CA ILE A 25 0.00 -8.95 -5.69
C ILE A 25 1.46 -9.36 -5.92
N ASP A 26 1.71 -10.64 -6.20
CA ASP A 26 3.05 -11.17 -6.48
C ASP A 26 3.71 -10.47 -7.67
N ARG A 27 2.96 -10.12 -8.72
CA ARG A 27 3.51 -9.38 -9.87
C ARG A 27 4.15 -8.06 -9.46
N PHE A 28 3.46 -7.23 -8.69
CA PHE A 28 4.05 -5.95 -8.28
C PHE A 28 5.11 -6.17 -7.20
N VAL A 29 4.89 -7.06 -6.23
CA VAL A 29 5.89 -7.34 -5.19
C VAL A 29 7.18 -7.87 -5.81
N GLN A 30 7.14 -8.65 -6.89
CA GLN A 30 8.35 -9.17 -7.54
C GLN A 30 8.97 -8.18 -8.55
N SER A 31 8.28 -7.09 -8.87
CA SER A 31 8.73 -6.12 -9.86
C SER A 31 9.84 -5.20 -9.31
N ASP A 32 10.82 -4.89 -10.16
CA ASP A 32 11.80 -3.81 -9.92
C ASP A 32 11.16 -2.41 -10.04
N LEU A 33 9.91 -2.33 -10.51
CA LEU A 33 9.13 -1.09 -10.62
C LEU A 33 8.24 -0.84 -9.39
N PHE A 34 8.24 -1.77 -8.43
CA PHE A 34 7.57 -1.59 -7.16
C PHE A 34 8.16 -0.37 -6.46
N LEU A 35 7.30 0.62 -6.15
CA LEU A 35 7.69 1.92 -5.57
C LEU A 35 8.53 2.83 -6.46
N ARG A 36 8.50 2.66 -7.80
CA ARG A 36 9.27 3.52 -8.72
C ARG A 36 8.97 5.01 -8.57
N SER A 37 7.77 5.40 -8.11
CA SER A 37 7.42 6.80 -7.86
C SER A 37 8.34 7.46 -6.84
N LEU A 38 9.00 6.66 -5.99
CA LEU A 38 9.82 7.16 -4.90
C LEU A 38 11.26 7.50 -5.30
N GLY A 39 11.65 7.30 -6.55
CA GLY A 39 13.06 7.43 -6.93
C GLY A 39 13.28 7.75 -8.40
N SER A 40 14.45 7.33 -8.91
CA SER A 40 14.96 7.70 -10.22
C SER A 40 14.11 7.28 -11.42
N ARG A 41 13.11 6.40 -11.20
CA ARG A 41 12.26 5.83 -12.25
C ARG A 41 10.81 6.32 -12.19
N GLN A 42 10.52 7.44 -11.50
CA GLN A 42 9.16 7.93 -11.33
C GLN A 42 8.42 8.17 -12.66
N PHE A 43 9.13 8.69 -13.67
CA PHE A 43 8.57 9.08 -14.98
C PHE A 43 8.28 7.91 -15.91
N GLU A 44 8.54 6.68 -15.48
CA GLU A 44 8.15 5.49 -16.22
C GLU A 44 6.70 5.08 -15.93
N SER A 45 5.96 5.86 -15.13
CA SER A 45 4.65 5.48 -14.65
C SER A 45 3.52 5.63 -15.64
N GLU A 46 2.58 4.67 -15.60
CA GLU A 46 1.37 4.63 -16.42
C GLU A 46 0.12 5.11 -15.65
N ALA A 47 0.31 5.73 -14.49
CA ALA A 47 -0.82 6.12 -13.66
C ALA A 47 -1.62 7.30 -14.27
N PRO A 48 -2.95 7.35 -14.09
CA PRO A 48 -3.80 8.45 -14.53
C PRO A 48 -3.32 9.84 -14.10
N GLU A 49 -3.26 10.81 -15.03
CA GLU A 49 -2.73 12.18 -14.82
C GLU A 49 -3.38 12.93 -13.66
N ASP A 50 -4.62 12.60 -13.32
CA ASP A 50 -5.45 13.27 -12.32
C ASP A 50 -5.32 12.69 -10.90
N ILE A 51 -4.50 11.67 -10.68
CA ILE A 51 -4.26 11.15 -9.32
C ILE A 51 -3.63 12.25 -8.45
N PRO A 52 -4.18 12.54 -7.26
CA PRO A 52 -3.59 13.47 -6.31
C PRO A 52 -2.21 13.00 -5.82
N ILE A 53 -1.18 13.83 -6.01
CA ILE A 53 0.20 13.52 -5.63
C ILE A 53 0.60 14.32 -4.39
N VAL A 54 1.27 13.65 -3.45
CA VAL A 54 2.01 14.24 -2.34
C VAL A 54 3.50 14.11 -2.63
N CYS A 55 4.21 15.23 -2.61
CA CYS A 55 5.65 15.30 -2.93
C CYS A 55 6.53 15.56 -1.68
N ASP A 56 5.90 15.74 -0.52
CA ASP A 56 6.57 16.03 0.76
C ASP A 56 6.46 14.85 1.73
N ILE A 57 7.61 14.42 2.27
CA ILE A 57 7.68 13.23 3.12
C ILE A 57 7.00 13.45 4.47
N ALA A 58 7.19 14.61 5.10
CA ALA A 58 6.57 14.91 6.39
C ALA A 58 5.05 14.90 6.27
N ARG A 59 4.53 15.42 5.15
CA ARG A 59 3.12 15.35 4.84
C ARG A 59 2.63 13.93 4.59
N ALA A 60 3.36 13.14 3.80
CA ALA A 60 2.97 11.75 3.55
C ALA A 60 2.97 10.92 4.84
N GLU A 61 3.97 11.10 5.70
CA GLU A 61 4.06 10.48 7.02
C GLU A 61 2.86 10.87 7.90
N TYR A 62 2.51 12.15 7.95
CA TYR A 62 1.33 12.63 8.67
C TYR A 62 0.05 11.93 8.18
N LEU A 63 -0.18 11.87 6.86
CA LEU A 63 -1.38 11.28 6.28
C LEU A 63 -1.46 9.75 6.51
N MET A 64 -0.32 9.07 6.51
CA MET A 64 -0.26 7.63 6.80
C MET A 64 -0.45 7.35 8.29
N MET A 65 0.12 8.16 9.19
CA MET A 65 0.34 7.75 10.58
C MET A 65 -0.43 8.56 11.63
N SER A 66 -0.93 9.75 11.31
CA SER A 66 -1.52 10.64 12.31
C SER A 66 -2.89 10.14 12.76
N GLN A 67 -2.96 9.66 14.00
CA GLN A 67 -4.22 9.28 14.65
C GLN A 67 -5.06 10.51 15.03
N GLU A 68 -4.50 11.72 15.04
CA GLU A 68 -5.24 12.96 15.33
C GLU A 68 -6.39 13.20 14.34
N MET A 69 -6.26 12.67 13.10
CA MET A 69 -7.32 12.73 12.09
C MET A 69 -8.57 11.88 12.41
N TRP A 70 -8.57 11.11 13.50
CA TRP A 70 -9.77 10.40 13.98
C TRP A 70 -10.79 11.33 14.60
N ASP A 71 -10.34 12.43 15.19
CA ASP A 71 -11.19 13.31 16.00
C ASP A 71 -11.76 14.48 15.19
N GLU A 72 -11.45 14.56 13.88
CA GLU A 72 -11.86 15.64 12.97
C GLU A 72 -12.89 15.17 11.93
N ASP A 73 -14.11 14.85 12.39
CA ASP A 73 -15.20 14.32 11.54
C ASP A 73 -15.47 15.16 10.27
N ASP A 74 -15.28 16.48 10.34
CA ASP A 74 -15.54 17.44 9.25
C ASP A 74 -14.31 17.78 8.39
N ALA A 75 -13.13 17.21 8.66
CA ALA A 75 -11.94 17.48 7.84
C ALA A 75 -12.08 16.89 6.44
N ASP A 76 -11.58 17.58 5.42
CA ASP A 76 -11.49 17.04 4.06
C ASP A 76 -10.55 15.83 4.02
N GLU A 77 -9.54 15.79 4.87
CA GLU A 77 -8.61 14.66 4.99
C GLU A 77 -9.11 13.66 6.02
N LYS A 78 -8.99 12.38 5.69
CA LYS A 78 -9.41 11.27 6.55
C LYS A 78 -8.22 10.43 6.96
N TYR A 79 -8.33 9.78 8.11
CA TYR A 79 -7.31 8.84 8.59
C TYR A 79 -7.13 7.68 7.59
N PHE A 80 -6.08 7.75 6.79
CA PHE A 80 -5.89 6.90 5.62
C PHE A 80 -5.79 5.41 5.98
N VAL A 81 -5.02 5.09 7.03
CA VAL A 81 -4.87 3.71 7.49
C VAL A 81 -6.22 3.15 7.91
N GLY A 82 -7.04 3.88 8.68
CA GLY A 82 -8.38 3.43 9.05
C GLY A 82 -9.27 3.16 7.85
N VAL A 83 -9.26 4.05 6.84
CA VAL A 83 -9.99 3.84 5.58
C VAL A 83 -9.55 2.55 4.88
N VAL A 84 -8.24 2.29 4.78
CA VAL A 84 -7.72 1.04 4.18
C VAL A 84 -8.12 -0.17 5.00
N GLU A 85 -7.98 -0.10 6.33
CA GLU A 85 -8.26 -1.23 7.23
C GLU A 85 -9.74 -1.60 7.29
N ASP A 86 -10.62 -0.60 7.41
CA ASP A 86 -12.07 -0.77 7.53
C ASP A 86 -12.74 -1.08 6.18
N SER A 87 -12.07 -0.75 5.08
CA SER A 87 -12.54 -1.12 3.74
C SER A 87 -12.55 -2.63 3.51
N VAL A 88 -11.67 -3.38 4.19
CA VAL A 88 -11.64 -4.85 4.09
C VAL A 88 -12.56 -5.42 5.17
N ARG A 89 -13.86 -5.53 4.86
CA ARG A 89 -14.80 -6.16 5.80
C ARG A 89 -14.73 -7.68 5.69
N ARG A 90 -15.24 -8.38 6.70
CA ARG A 90 -15.42 -9.83 6.61
C ARG A 90 -16.63 -10.10 5.73
N TYR A 91 -16.40 -10.57 4.50
CA TYR A 91 -17.49 -10.82 3.56
C TYR A 91 -18.41 -11.92 4.09
N SER A 92 -19.72 -11.66 4.08
CA SER A 92 -20.79 -12.55 4.56
C SER A 92 -21.05 -13.79 3.69
N ARG A 93 -20.23 -14.01 2.65
CA ARG A 93 -20.41 -15.11 1.68
C ARG A 93 -19.91 -16.46 2.21
N TYR A 94 -18.96 -16.44 3.15
CA TYR A 94 -18.42 -17.66 3.72
C TYR A 94 -19.13 -18.03 5.01
N SER A 95 -19.24 -19.32 5.28
CA SER A 95 -19.65 -19.76 6.61
C SER A 95 -18.61 -19.29 7.65
N HIS A 96 -19.04 -19.05 8.88
CA HIS A 96 -18.11 -18.70 9.98
C HIS A 96 -16.96 -19.72 10.12
N LYS A 97 -17.21 -21.00 9.86
CA LYS A 97 -16.18 -22.04 9.89
C LYS A 97 -15.12 -21.80 8.80
N GLU A 98 -15.57 -21.53 7.58
CA GLU A 98 -14.68 -21.29 6.44
C GLU A 98 -13.90 -19.99 6.59
N GLU A 99 -14.56 -18.92 7.00
CA GLU A 99 -13.92 -17.63 7.31
C GLU A 99 -12.79 -17.82 8.33
N ARG A 100 -13.05 -18.57 9.41
CA ARG A 100 -12.03 -18.86 10.43
C ARG A 100 -10.84 -19.62 9.84
N MET A 101 -11.06 -20.63 9.00
CA MET A 101 -9.98 -21.39 8.36
C MET A 101 -9.11 -20.51 7.45
N ARG A 102 -9.75 -19.63 6.66
CA ARG A 102 -9.05 -18.66 5.79
C ARG A 102 -8.20 -17.68 6.60
N LEU A 103 -8.77 -17.13 7.68
CA LEU A 103 -8.06 -16.21 8.58
C LEU A 103 -6.89 -16.89 9.33
N GLU A 104 -7.05 -18.16 9.74
CA GLU A 104 -5.97 -18.93 10.37
C GLU A 104 -4.82 -19.16 9.38
N SER A 105 -5.12 -19.55 8.14
CA SER A 105 -4.11 -19.71 7.09
C SER A 105 -3.35 -18.40 6.82
N TYR A 106 -4.07 -17.29 6.66
CA TYR A 106 -3.50 -15.95 6.52
C TYR A 106 -2.56 -15.60 7.69
N LYS A 107 -3.02 -15.76 8.95
CA LYS A 107 -2.21 -15.42 10.14
C LYS A 107 -0.93 -16.24 10.24
N ASN A 108 -1.01 -17.52 9.92
CA ASN A 108 0.13 -18.44 10.01
C ASN A 108 1.20 -18.11 8.96
N GLY A 109 0.80 -17.80 7.72
CA GLY A 109 1.75 -17.52 6.64
C GLY A 109 2.34 -16.11 6.64
N MET A 110 1.53 -15.09 6.97
CA MET A 110 1.95 -13.69 6.77
C MET A 110 3.10 -13.24 7.66
N SER A 111 3.30 -13.87 8.81
CA SER A 111 4.44 -13.53 9.69
C SER A 111 5.78 -13.92 9.06
N GLU A 112 5.82 -15.06 8.38
CA GLU A 112 7.00 -15.54 7.69
C GLU A 112 7.24 -14.76 6.39
N TYR A 113 6.17 -14.52 5.62
CA TYR A 113 6.22 -13.64 4.45
C TYR A 113 6.81 -12.27 4.79
N ALA A 114 6.29 -11.61 5.82
CA ALA A 114 6.75 -10.29 6.24
C ALA A 114 8.25 -10.31 6.61
N SER A 115 8.70 -11.35 7.30
CA SER A 115 10.13 -11.52 7.65
C SER A 115 11.03 -11.61 6.41
N CYS A 116 10.55 -12.19 5.32
CA CYS A 116 11.27 -12.22 4.04
C CYS A 116 11.15 -10.91 3.27
N PHE A 117 9.97 -10.30 3.26
CA PHE A 117 9.71 -9.00 2.63
C PHE A 117 10.61 -7.91 3.23
N TRP A 118 10.65 -7.81 4.55
CA TRP A 118 11.47 -6.84 5.30
C TRP A 118 12.97 -6.95 5.00
N LYS A 119 13.46 -8.15 4.68
CA LYS A 119 14.88 -8.35 4.30
C LYS A 119 15.19 -7.82 2.90
N CYS A 120 14.25 -7.91 1.97
CA CYS A 120 14.48 -7.52 0.57
C CYS A 120 14.05 -6.08 0.26
N PHE A 121 13.24 -5.47 1.11
CA PHE A 121 12.69 -4.14 0.88
C PHE A 121 13.74 -3.01 0.83
N PRO A 122 14.74 -2.95 1.75
CA PRO A 122 15.77 -1.91 1.70
C PRO A 122 16.58 -1.93 0.40
N ASP A 123 16.91 -3.12 -0.11
CA ASP A 123 17.66 -3.28 -1.36
C ASP A 123 16.88 -2.69 -2.55
N ARG A 124 15.55 -2.77 -2.55
CA ARG A 124 14.70 -2.19 -3.61
C ARG A 124 14.71 -0.68 -3.58
N LEU A 125 14.56 -0.09 -2.40
CA LEU A 125 14.66 1.36 -2.23
C LEU A 125 16.05 1.89 -2.63
N SER A 126 17.10 1.13 -2.28
CA SER A 126 18.47 1.45 -2.67
C SER A 126 18.68 1.43 -4.18
N LYS A 127 18.15 0.42 -4.89
CA LYS A 127 18.19 0.36 -6.37
C LYS A 127 17.51 1.55 -7.04
N LEU A 128 16.45 2.09 -6.43
CA LEU A 128 15.74 3.28 -6.92
C LEU A 128 16.42 4.59 -6.54
N ASN A 129 17.46 4.54 -5.70
CA ASN A 129 18.09 5.71 -5.08
C ASN A 129 17.06 6.61 -4.34
N ALA A 130 16.03 6.00 -3.76
CA ALA A 130 14.83 6.72 -3.30
C ALA A 130 15.15 7.79 -2.25
N LEU A 131 15.95 7.43 -1.24
CA LEU A 131 16.37 8.35 -0.18
C LEU A 131 17.08 9.58 -0.75
N GLU A 132 18.15 9.40 -1.53
CA GLU A 132 18.91 10.52 -2.08
C GLU A 132 18.10 11.38 -3.05
N CYS A 133 17.19 10.77 -3.81
CA CYS A 133 16.25 11.48 -4.67
C CYS A 133 15.37 12.45 -3.85
N PHE A 134 14.73 11.99 -2.77
CA PHE A 134 13.91 12.87 -1.93
C PHE A 134 14.73 13.90 -1.14
N MET A 135 15.94 13.54 -0.72
CA MET A 135 16.86 14.46 -0.03
C MET A 135 17.33 15.61 -0.94
N SER A 136 17.33 15.38 -2.25
CA SER A 136 17.73 16.36 -3.25
C SER A 136 16.54 17.04 -3.94
N SER A 137 15.31 16.59 -3.68
CA SER A 137 14.11 17.11 -4.35
C SER A 137 13.74 18.49 -3.81
N PRO A 138 13.51 19.49 -4.67
CA PRO A 138 13.02 20.80 -4.23
C PRO A 138 11.55 20.75 -3.74
N ASP A 139 10.79 19.72 -4.11
CA ASP A 139 9.38 19.56 -3.74
C ASP A 139 9.24 19.02 -2.30
N ASN A 140 10.24 18.27 -1.82
CA ASN A 140 10.28 17.77 -0.46
C ASN A 140 10.69 18.87 0.53
N LYS A 141 9.88 19.11 1.56
CA LYS A 141 10.11 20.14 2.58
C LYS A 141 10.53 19.54 3.93
N ALA A 142 10.48 18.22 4.06
CA ALA A 142 10.89 17.51 5.25
C ALA A 142 12.40 17.65 5.53
N ASP A 143 12.74 17.76 6.81
CA ASP A 143 14.13 17.74 7.26
C ASP A 143 14.78 16.38 7.00
N ARG A 144 16.11 16.39 6.82
CA ARG A 144 16.93 15.18 6.58
C ARG A 144 16.60 14.03 7.53
N SER A 145 16.49 14.30 8.83
CA SER A 145 16.21 13.24 9.82
C SER A 145 14.83 12.60 9.64
N VAL A 146 13.84 13.37 9.19
CA VAL A 146 12.47 12.87 8.91
C VAL A 146 12.53 11.96 7.69
N VAL A 147 13.19 12.41 6.61
CA VAL A 147 13.33 11.61 5.39
C VAL A 147 14.10 10.30 5.66
N GLU A 148 15.20 10.37 6.40
CA GLU A 148 15.98 9.19 6.79
C GLU A 148 15.16 8.22 7.65
N CYS A 149 14.35 8.74 8.59
CA CYS A 149 13.48 7.90 9.43
C CYS A 149 12.38 7.22 8.62
N PHE A 150 11.73 7.98 7.73
CA PHE A 150 10.67 7.47 6.86
C PHE A 150 11.14 6.30 5.99
N PHE A 151 12.26 6.46 5.27
CA PHE A 151 12.77 5.42 4.38
C PHE A 151 13.40 4.21 5.10
N SER A 152 13.91 4.40 6.32
CA SER A 152 14.54 3.32 7.10
C SER A 152 13.57 2.50 7.94
N ARG A 153 12.39 3.06 8.27
CA ARG A 153 11.45 2.43 9.20
C ARG A 153 10.00 2.54 8.73
N ASP A 154 9.47 3.75 8.60
CA ASP A 154 8.02 3.96 8.56
C ASP A 154 7.41 3.45 7.25
N LEU A 155 8.05 3.74 6.12
CA LEU A 155 7.61 3.26 4.81
C LEU A 155 7.50 1.73 4.74
N LEU A 156 8.46 1.00 5.32
CA LEU A 156 8.42 -0.47 5.34
C LEU A 156 7.23 -0.99 6.15
N ASN A 157 6.97 -0.38 7.32
CA ASN A 157 5.84 -0.77 8.16
C ASN A 157 4.51 -0.59 7.44
N GLU A 158 4.33 0.56 6.78
CA GLU A 158 3.10 0.87 6.05
C GLU A 158 2.90 -0.04 4.83
N VAL A 159 3.96 -0.26 4.03
CA VAL A 159 3.85 -1.16 2.88
C VAL A 159 3.57 -2.61 3.31
N ASP A 160 4.19 -3.11 4.38
CA ASP A 160 3.87 -4.44 4.92
C ASP A 160 2.41 -4.52 5.39
N ALA A 161 1.92 -3.49 6.08
CA ALA A 161 0.53 -3.39 6.50
C ALA A 161 -0.43 -3.41 5.30
N TYR A 162 -0.13 -2.66 4.23
CA TYR A 162 -0.96 -2.62 3.02
C TYR A 162 -0.97 -3.97 2.30
N ILE A 163 0.19 -4.62 2.14
CA ILE A 163 0.25 -5.96 1.55
C ILE A 163 -0.57 -6.95 2.38
N ARG A 164 -0.49 -6.91 3.72
CA ARG A 164 -1.32 -7.72 4.62
C ARG A 164 -2.81 -7.50 4.37
N ARG A 165 -3.25 -6.26 4.21
CA ARG A 165 -4.66 -5.94 3.90
C ARG A 165 -5.07 -6.44 2.52
N LEU A 166 -4.21 -6.35 1.51
CA LEU A 166 -4.46 -6.91 0.18
C LEU A 166 -4.62 -8.44 0.22
N VAL A 167 -3.70 -9.14 0.90
CA VAL A 167 -3.78 -10.61 1.06
C VAL A 167 -5.05 -10.99 1.83
N MET A 168 -5.39 -10.25 2.89
CA MET A 168 -6.63 -10.49 3.64
C MET A 168 -7.88 -10.27 2.78
N GLY A 169 -7.93 -9.20 1.98
CA GLY A 169 -9.03 -8.92 1.06
C GLY A 169 -9.20 -9.99 -0.02
N ALA A 170 -8.09 -10.45 -0.59
CA ALA A 170 -8.06 -11.57 -1.53
C ALA A 170 -8.63 -12.86 -0.90
N MET A 171 -8.26 -13.16 0.34
CA MET A 171 -8.77 -14.33 1.07
C MET A 171 -10.25 -14.23 1.45
N LEU A 172 -10.77 -13.02 1.65
CA LEU A 172 -12.11 -12.73 2.14
C LEU A 172 -13.01 -12.13 1.05
N GLY A 173 -13.13 -12.83 -0.07
CA GLY A 173 -14.10 -12.51 -1.13
C GLY A 173 -13.50 -11.83 -2.37
N GLY A 174 -12.18 -11.64 -2.38
CA GLY A 174 -11.44 -11.04 -3.49
C GLY A 174 -11.36 -9.52 -3.40
N LEU A 175 -10.27 -8.95 -3.92
CA LEU A 175 -10.01 -7.50 -3.94
C LEU A 175 -11.10 -6.72 -4.67
N HIS A 176 -11.66 -7.28 -5.76
CA HIS A 176 -12.75 -6.66 -6.52
C HIS A 176 -13.99 -6.33 -5.68
N SER A 177 -14.15 -7.03 -4.54
CA SER A 177 -15.26 -6.83 -3.62
C SER A 177 -15.02 -5.68 -2.63
N TRP A 178 -13.80 -5.12 -2.62
CA TRP A 178 -13.31 -4.06 -1.74
C TRP A 178 -12.67 -2.92 -2.55
N PRO A 179 -13.44 -1.92 -3.01
CA PRO A 179 -12.96 -0.91 -3.95
C PRO A 179 -11.68 -0.17 -3.52
N VAL A 180 -11.55 0.14 -2.22
CA VAL A 180 -10.33 0.80 -1.68
C VAL A 180 -9.12 -0.12 -1.80
N ALA A 181 -9.23 -1.39 -1.40
CA ALA A 181 -8.13 -2.36 -1.50
C ALA A 181 -7.79 -2.69 -2.97
N ASP A 182 -8.78 -2.80 -3.86
CA ASP A 182 -8.51 -2.98 -5.30
C ASP A 182 -7.75 -1.78 -5.88
N TYR A 183 -8.12 -0.55 -5.50
CA TYR A 183 -7.42 0.63 -5.99
C TYR A 183 -6.03 0.81 -5.35
N LEU A 184 -5.87 0.46 -4.07
CA LEU A 184 -4.57 0.37 -3.41
C LEU A 184 -3.63 -0.57 -4.17
N CYS A 185 -4.13 -1.74 -4.57
CA CYS A 185 -3.41 -2.70 -5.41
C CYS A 185 -3.01 -2.08 -6.76
N LYS A 186 -3.91 -1.35 -7.42
CA LYS A 186 -3.61 -0.64 -8.69
C LYS A 186 -2.52 0.41 -8.54
N CYS A 187 -2.52 1.18 -7.46
CA CYS A 187 -1.46 2.15 -7.19
C CYS A 187 -0.09 1.47 -7.13
N PHE A 188 0.01 0.31 -6.48
CA PHE A 188 1.24 -0.47 -6.46
C PHE A 188 1.59 -1.10 -7.81
N GLU A 189 0.61 -1.54 -8.60
CA GLU A 189 0.84 -1.98 -9.99
C GLU A 189 1.43 -0.86 -10.86
N TRP A 190 1.01 0.39 -10.63
CA TRP A 190 1.62 1.57 -11.25
C TRP A 190 2.94 1.99 -10.58
N GLY A 191 3.34 1.33 -9.49
CA GLY A 191 4.56 1.62 -8.75
C GLY A 191 4.51 2.92 -7.96
N TYR A 192 3.32 3.40 -7.63
CA TYR A 192 3.09 4.50 -6.69
C TYR A 192 2.93 3.98 -5.26
N MET A 193 3.25 4.84 -4.29
CA MET A 193 3.05 4.58 -2.87
C MET A 193 1.79 5.31 -2.37
N PRO A 194 0.66 4.62 -2.11
CA PRO A 194 -0.51 5.24 -1.50
C PRO A 194 -0.18 5.86 -0.14
N CYS A 195 -0.66 7.07 0.13
CA CYS A 195 -0.27 7.80 1.35
C CYS A 195 -1.38 8.59 2.03
N GLY A 196 -2.55 8.76 1.43
CA GLY A 196 -3.58 9.64 1.98
C GLY A 196 -4.97 9.41 1.41
N TRP A 197 -5.97 9.99 2.08
CA TRP A 197 -7.35 10.02 1.64
C TRP A 197 -7.94 11.43 1.80
N ILE A 198 -8.55 11.95 0.74
CA ILE A 198 -9.25 13.24 0.73
C ILE A 198 -10.70 13.08 0.26
N GLY A 199 -11.62 13.80 0.89
CA GLY A 199 -13.04 13.79 0.62
C GLY A 199 -13.83 12.78 1.48
N PRO A 200 -15.03 12.38 1.03
CA PRO A 200 -15.92 11.55 1.83
C PRO A 200 -15.34 10.16 2.08
N LEU A 201 -15.72 9.55 3.20
CA LEU A 201 -15.38 8.16 3.50
C LEU A 201 -16.02 7.20 2.46
N PRO A 202 -15.51 5.97 2.30
CA PRO A 202 -16.10 5.00 1.38
C PRO A 202 -17.60 4.74 1.61
N GLU A 203 -18.04 4.69 2.86
CA GLU A 203 -19.45 4.53 3.25
C GLU A 203 -20.33 5.73 2.87
N ASP A 204 -19.73 6.91 2.73
CA ASP A 204 -20.39 8.15 2.31
C ASP A 204 -20.26 8.41 0.80
N GLY A 205 -19.81 7.41 0.04
CA GLY A 205 -19.69 7.48 -1.41
C GLY A 205 -18.34 7.99 -1.93
N GLY A 206 -17.30 7.99 -1.09
CA GLY A 206 -15.93 8.28 -1.50
C GLY A 206 -15.42 7.29 -2.56
N ASP A 207 -15.06 7.82 -3.74
CA ASP A 207 -14.48 7.05 -4.84
C ASP A 207 -12.95 6.98 -4.65
N PRO A 208 -12.36 5.79 -4.44
CA PRO A 208 -10.91 5.64 -4.25
C PRO A 208 -10.08 6.29 -5.36
N ARG A 209 -10.60 6.37 -6.58
CA ARG A 209 -9.90 6.97 -7.73
C ARG A 209 -9.69 8.47 -7.58
N LYS A 210 -10.58 9.13 -6.85
CA LYS A 210 -10.59 10.58 -6.63
C LYS A 210 -10.05 10.95 -5.25
N CYS A 211 -10.24 10.04 -4.29
CA CYS A 211 -9.95 10.29 -2.90
C CYS A 211 -8.55 9.83 -2.47
N MET A 212 -8.00 8.76 -3.08
CA MET A 212 -6.70 8.24 -2.68
C MET A 212 -5.55 9.11 -3.22
N GLN A 213 -4.67 9.53 -2.33
CA GLN A 213 -3.45 10.27 -2.65
C GLN A 213 -2.25 9.33 -2.70
N VAL A 214 -1.26 9.66 -3.54
CA VAL A 214 -0.03 8.87 -3.69
C VAL A 214 1.22 9.72 -3.47
N LEU A 215 2.23 9.15 -2.82
CA LEU A 215 3.55 9.72 -2.65
C LEU A 215 4.39 9.49 -3.91
N ALA A 216 5.01 10.58 -4.38
CA ALA A 216 5.96 10.56 -5.50
C ALA A 216 7.08 11.59 -5.30
N LEU A 217 8.17 11.42 -6.02
CA LEU A 217 9.35 12.29 -5.94
C LEU A 217 9.06 13.71 -6.45
N SER A 218 8.21 13.83 -7.47
CA SER A 218 7.75 15.11 -8.01
C SER A 218 6.28 15.05 -8.43
N CYS A 219 5.70 16.23 -8.50
CA CYS A 219 4.32 16.46 -8.89
C CYS A 219 4.23 16.63 -10.43
N GLU A 220 5.38 16.79 -11.11
CA GLU A 220 5.52 16.72 -12.57
C GLU A 220 5.55 15.25 -13.05
N ARG A 221 5.02 15.00 -14.25
CA ARG A 221 4.93 13.66 -14.86
C ARG A 221 5.58 13.63 -16.24
#